data_AF-A0A0A2GTV7-F1
#
_entry.id   AF-A0A0A2GTV7-F1
#
_cell.length_a   1.000
_cell.length_b   1.000
_cell.length_c   1.000
_cell.angle_alpha   90.00
_cell.angle_beta   90.00
_cell.angle_gamma   90.00
#
_symmetry.space_group_name_H-M   'P 1'
#
loop_
_entity.id
_entity.type
_entity.pdbx_description
1 polymer ?
#
loop_
_entity_poly.entity_id
_entity_poly.type
_entity_poly.pdbx_seq_one_letter_code
_entity_poly.pdbx_strand_id
1 'polypeptide(L)'
;MKTIKTIFILLLVVITTKTFAQQSFFETLDAHGPGAKYQIYGDLYKNDKGEPAAQENTSYTGQVEINTFQGLPSGVSVQSVNKEGKVGVATNYNAIQISAIKYVGFPNTSILHHTGYNRGYVAFDNYVFFLHGISDDKTDFREIRSFMILDGTASAAETKKKKKGKFWKQLKEAAINKRPSGEGSSAEYATLMAKDPEKLVRDYLKKMKVKQDAYTMTPQDRKNLDILYNGAKADDDRVKNYNEAFKRKPEYHRVLQNNLNAQVGKDRKNFIRVEGTDAKVDNCKYYIKNTGTATFKYVNASQKMGTISPGKTQEFSCYYLAFYAEGENKGKLISNGGQSSRGNTISVK
;
A
#
# COMPACT_ATOMS: atom_id res chain seq x y z
N MET A 1 69.16 37.86 31.48
CA MET A 1 67.83 38.00 32.14
C MET A 1 66.86 38.53 31.09
N LYS A 2 65.92 37.68 30.63
CA LYS A 2 64.50 37.68 31.01
C LYS A 2 63.81 38.97 30.53
N THR A 3 62.81 38.97 29.64
CA THR A 3 61.86 37.90 29.27
C THR A 3 61.16 38.29 27.96
N ILE A 4 61.15 37.38 27.01
CA ILE A 4 60.28 37.37 25.84
C ILE A 4 58.82 37.24 26.34
N LYS A 5 57.93 38.14 25.91
CA LYS A 5 56.48 37.95 26.04
C LYS A 5 55.87 37.88 24.64
N THR A 6 56.12 36.76 23.96
CA THR A 6 55.32 36.34 22.81
C THR A 6 53.96 35.91 23.35
N ILE A 7 52.96 36.75 23.16
CA ILE A 7 51.56 36.39 23.44
C ILE A 7 51.13 35.41 22.36
N PHE A 8 51.18 34.12 22.67
CA PHE A 8 50.51 33.08 21.89
C PHE A 8 49.00 33.24 22.10
N ILE A 9 48.32 33.88 21.14
CA ILE A 9 46.88 33.76 21.01
C ILE A 9 46.64 32.36 20.42
N LEU A 10 46.47 31.38 21.31
CA LEU A 10 45.98 30.06 20.95
C LEU A 10 44.48 30.21 20.64
N LEU A 11 44.17 30.64 19.41
CA LEU A 11 42.82 30.61 18.88
C LEU A 11 42.48 29.12 18.64
N LEU A 12 41.97 28.45 19.68
CA LEU A 12 41.35 27.15 19.60
C LEU A 12 40.05 27.32 18.80
N VAL A 13 40.19 27.47 17.48
CA VAL A 13 39.10 27.21 16.55
C VAL A 13 38.85 25.73 16.70
N VAL A 14 37.94 25.37 17.61
CA VAL A 14 37.19 24.13 17.47
C VAL A 14 36.49 24.28 16.14
N ILE A 15 37.14 23.78 15.08
CA ILE A 15 36.48 23.46 13.83
C ILE A 15 35.53 22.34 14.25
N THR A 16 34.36 22.72 14.76
CA THR A 16 33.20 21.84 14.71
C THR A 16 33.04 21.61 13.23
N THR A 17 33.63 20.53 12.72
CA THR A 17 33.20 19.96 11.47
C THR A 17 31.70 19.89 11.63
N LYS A 18 30.95 20.67 10.83
CA LYS A 18 29.54 20.41 10.67
C LYS A 18 29.51 19.00 10.07
N THR A 19 29.53 17.99 10.93
CA THR A 19 29.03 16.67 10.59
C THR A 19 27.67 16.97 10.00
N PHE A 20 27.50 16.75 8.70
CA PHE A 20 26.17 16.80 8.11
C PHE A 20 25.36 15.78 8.90
N ALA A 21 24.59 16.26 9.89
CA ALA A 21 23.84 15.41 10.77
C ALA A 21 22.87 14.66 9.87
N GLN A 22 22.88 13.33 9.93
CA GLN A 22 21.98 12.52 9.13
C GLN A 22 20.54 12.98 9.42
N GLN A 23 19.86 13.48 8.39
CA GLN A 23 18.48 13.92 8.49
C GLN A 23 17.59 12.72 8.78
N SER A 24 16.58 12.94 9.60
CA SER A 24 15.47 12.00 9.80
C SER A 24 14.55 11.96 8.58
N PHE A 25 13.61 11.03 8.60
CA PHE A 25 12.61 10.82 7.55
C PHE A 25 11.85 12.11 7.21
N PHE A 26 11.26 12.78 8.21
CA PHE A 26 10.48 14.00 7.99
C PHE A 26 11.37 15.20 7.65
N GLU A 27 12.54 15.34 8.29
CA GLU A 27 13.51 16.39 7.94
C GLU A 27 13.97 16.29 6.49
N THR A 28 14.14 15.07 5.96
CA THR A 28 14.48 14.85 4.55
C THR A 28 13.35 15.30 3.64
N LEU A 29 12.12 14.85 3.91
CA LEU A 29 10.97 15.19 3.07
C LEU A 29 10.67 16.69 3.08
N ASP A 30 10.79 17.34 4.24
CA ASP A 30 10.67 18.80 4.35
C ASP A 30 11.75 19.52 3.53
N ALA A 31 12.98 19.00 3.54
CA ALA A 31 14.09 19.57 2.78
C ALA A 31 13.91 19.46 1.25
N HIS A 32 13.15 18.49 0.78
CA HIS A 32 12.78 18.40 -0.65
C HIS A 32 11.79 19.49 -1.08
N GLY A 33 11.06 20.06 -0.11
CA GLY A 33 10.12 21.15 -0.33
C GLY A 33 8.71 20.71 -0.78
N PRO A 34 7.72 21.63 -0.66
CA PRO A 34 6.34 21.34 -1.02
C PRO A 34 6.21 21.06 -2.52
N GLY A 35 5.42 20.05 -2.87
CA GLY A 35 5.18 19.68 -4.27
C GLY A 35 6.36 18.98 -4.96
N ALA A 36 7.35 18.51 -4.18
CA ALA A 36 8.44 17.68 -4.68
C ALA A 36 7.91 16.50 -5.51
N LYS A 37 8.51 16.31 -6.69
CA LYS A 37 8.19 15.22 -7.63
C LYS A 37 9.34 14.24 -7.71
N TYR A 38 9.00 12.98 -7.91
CA TYR A 38 9.98 11.90 -7.92
C TYR A 38 9.77 10.99 -9.13
N GLN A 39 10.86 10.51 -9.72
CA GLN A 39 10.81 9.37 -10.62
C GLN A 39 10.61 8.08 -9.81
N ILE A 40 9.61 7.29 -10.17
CA ILE A 40 9.25 6.03 -9.47
C ILE A 40 9.97 4.85 -10.14
N TYR A 41 10.49 3.95 -9.30
CA TYR A 41 11.05 2.67 -9.68
C TYR A 41 10.40 1.54 -8.88
N GLY A 42 10.26 0.38 -9.51
CA GLY A 42 9.70 -0.85 -8.92
C GLY A 42 10.65 -1.55 -7.95
N ASP A 43 10.43 -2.86 -7.77
CA ASP A 43 11.29 -3.70 -6.92
C ASP A 43 12.76 -3.60 -7.37
N LEU A 44 13.67 -3.54 -6.40
CA LEU A 44 15.10 -3.69 -6.66
C LEU A 44 15.41 -5.17 -6.83
N TYR A 45 16.06 -5.53 -7.93
CA TYR A 45 16.51 -6.88 -8.22
C TYR A 45 17.97 -6.89 -8.67
N LYS A 46 18.54 -8.09 -8.83
CA LYS A 46 19.84 -8.27 -9.49
C LYS A 46 19.60 -8.71 -10.94
N ASN A 47 20.20 -8.00 -11.89
CA ASN A 47 20.12 -8.38 -13.30
C ASN A 47 20.98 -9.63 -13.60
N ASP A 48 21.02 -10.07 -14.86
CA ASP A 48 21.80 -11.24 -15.30
C ASP A 48 23.31 -11.14 -15.01
N LYS A 49 23.83 -9.94 -14.72
CA LYS A 49 25.23 -9.68 -14.36
C LYS A 49 25.45 -9.60 -12.85
N GLY A 50 24.40 -9.83 -12.04
CA GLY A 50 24.44 -9.66 -10.59
C GLY A 50 24.47 -8.19 -10.13
N GLU A 51 24.22 -7.23 -11.03
CA GLU A 51 24.22 -5.80 -10.71
C GLU A 51 22.83 -5.36 -10.24
N PRO A 52 22.72 -4.39 -9.31
CA PRO A 52 21.42 -3.86 -8.88
C PRO A 52 20.71 -3.16 -10.04
N ALA A 53 19.43 -3.46 -10.20
CA ALA A 53 18.56 -2.87 -11.22
C ALA A 53 17.11 -2.76 -10.73
N ALA A 54 16.34 -1.88 -11.37
CA ALA A 54 14.91 -1.74 -11.18
C ALA A 54 14.23 -1.16 -12.42
N GLN A 55 12.95 -1.51 -12.59
CA GLN A 55 12.13 -0.98 -13.68
C GLN A 55 11.67 0.44 -13.39
N GLU A 56 11.77 1.31 -14.38
CA GLU A 56 11.28 2.69 -14.34
C GLU A 56 9.79 2.74 -14.65
N ASN A 57 9.02 3.46 -13.83
CA ASN A 57 7.65 3.78 -14.16
C ASN A 57 7.60 5.02 -15.07
N THR A 58 7.39 4.81 -16.36
CA THR A 58 7.37 5.91 -17.36
C THR A 58 6.00 6.60 -17.48
N SER A 59 4.97 6.06 -16.82
CA SER A 59 3.59 6.57 -16.90
C SER A 59 3.26 7.55 -15.79
N TYR A 60 3.96 7.46 -14.65
CA TYR A 60 3.64 8.23 -13.45
C TYR A 60 4.89 8.79 -12.77
N THR A 61 4.72 9.96 -12.18
CA THR A 61 5.66 10.57 -11.22
C THR A 61 5.12 10.42 -9.81
N GLY A 62 6.00 10.27 -8.84
CA GLY A 62 5.66 10.19 -7.42
C GLY A 62 5.51 11.58 -6.82
N GLN A 63 4.56 11.73 -5.91
CA GLN A 63 4.44 12.85 -5.00
C GLN A 63 4.31 12.31 -3.58
N VAL A 64 5.09 12.85 -2.66
CA VAL A 64 5.08 12.47 -1.25
C VAL A 64 4.66 13.68 -0.44
N GLU A 65 3.49 13.58 0.20
CA GLU A 65 2.94 14.63 1.04
C GLU A 65 3.04 14.22 2.51
N ILE A 66 3.50 15.11 3.37
CA ILE A 66 3.53 14.89 4.82
C ILE A 66 2.13 15.19 5.37
N ASN A 67 1.52 14.18 5.99
CA ASN A 67 0.30 14.37 6.75
C ASN A 67 0.63 15.00 8.10
N THR A 68 -0.26 15.85 8.60
CA THR A 68 -0.10 16.47 9.92
C THR A 68 -1.29 16.21 10.82
N PHE A 69 -1.04 16.12 12.13
CA PHE A 69 -2.06 16.05 13.16
C PHE A 69 -1.65 16.94 14.32
N GLN A 70 -2.47 17.95 14.61
CA GLN A 70 -2.17 18.98 15.63
C GLN A 70 -0.78 19.62 15.46
N GLY A 71 -0.38 19.86 14.21
CA GLY A 71 0.93 20.45 13.87
C GLY A 71 2.11 19.48 13.93
N LEU A 72 1.90 18.20 14.24
CA LEU A 72 2.94 17.16 14.24
C LEU A 72 2.90 16.34 12.95
N PRO A 73 4.05 15.96 12.35
CA PRO A 73 4.08 15.02 11.23
C PRO A 73 3.49 13.67 11.64
N SER A 74 2.38 13.29 11.01
CA SER A 74 1.62 12.11 11.37
C SER A 74 1.84 10.93 10.42
N GLY A 75 2.54 11.15 9.31
CA GLY A 75 2.85 10.13 8.31
C GLY A 75 2.94 10.74 6.94
N VAL A 76 2.75 9.93 5.89
CA VAL A 76 2.80 10.42 4.50
C VAL A 76 1.68 9.86 3.64
N SER A 77 1.34 10.60 2.59
CA SER A 77 0.54 10.13 1.47
C SER A 77 1.45 10.07 0.24
N VAL A 78 1.54 8.90 -0.40
CA VAL A 78 2.35 8.70 -1.60
C VAL A 78 1.42 8.52 -2.79
N GLN A 79 1.51 9.42 -3.76
CA GLN A 79 0.64 9.45 -4.94
C GLN A 79 1.44 9.26 -6.22
N SER A 80 0.95 8.42 -7.11
CA SER A 80 1.43 8.29 -8.48
C SER A 80 0.57 9.18 -9.38
N VAL A 81 1.16 10.20 -9.99
CA VAL A 81 0.47 11.22 -10.79
C VAL A 81 0.95 11.15 -12.24
N ASN A 82 0.02 11.02 -13.17
CA ASN A 82 0.35 10.96 -14.60
C ASN A 82 0.59 12.36 -15.18
N LYS A 83 0.91 12.44 -16.48
CA LYS A 83 1.23 13.70 -17.15
C LYS A 83 0.05 14.68 -17.20
N GLU A 84 -1.18 14.18 -17.18
CA GLU A 84 -2.40 15.00 -17.14
C GLU A 84 -2.81 15.41 -15.72
N GLY A 85 -2.00 15.09 -14.70
CA GLY A 85 -2.30 15.42 -13.30
C GLY A 85 -3.30 14.49 -12.64
N LYS A 86 -3.68 13.37 -13.27
CA LYS A 86 -4.58 12.37 -12.68
C LYS A 86 -3.81 11.44 -11.75
N VAL A 87 -4.38 11.22 -10.57
CA VAL A 87 -3.86 10.27 -9.57
C VAL A 87 -4.20 8.85 -10.02
N GLY A 88 -3.18 8.02 -10.22
CA GLY A 88 -3.32 6.60 -10.57
C GLY A 88 -3.42 5.71 -9.33
N VAL A 89 -2.42 5.77 -8.45
CA VAL A 89 -2.37 5.00 -7.19
C VAL A 89 -2.07 5.97 -6.05
N ALA A 90 -2.81 5.87 -4.96
CA ALA A 90 -2.54 6.60 -3.73
C ALA A 90 -2.36 5.61 -2.57
N THR A 91 -1.21 5.66 -1.92
CA THR A 91 -0.94 4.90 -0.70
C THR A 91 -0.98 5.85 0.48
N ASN A 92 -1.90 5.61 1.40
CA ASN A 92 -1.96 6.31 2.67
C ASN A 92 -1.08 5.60 3.69
N TYR A 93 -0.12 6.33 4.27
CA TYR A 93 0.76 5.91 5.36
C TYR A 93 0.65 6.90 6.53
N ASN A 94 -0.58 7.33 6.83
CA ASN A 94 -0.89 8.18 7.98
C ASN A 94 -1.08 7.34 9.25
N ALA A 95 -0.26 7.56 10.27
CA ALA A 95 -0.32 6.81 11.51
C ALA A 95 -1.56 7.13 12.37
N ILE A 96 -2.26 8.23 12.11
CA ILE A 96 -3.56 8.50 12.75
C ILE A 96 -4.63 7.55 12.23
N GLN A 97 -4.63 7.26 10.93
CA GLN A 97 -5.64 6.40 10.30
C GLN A 97 -5.23 4.92 10.30
N ILE A 98 -3.97 4.64 10.61
CA ILE A 98 -3.39 3.29 10.61
C ILE A 98 -2.52 3.15 11.86
N SER A 99 -3.11 2.73 12.98
CA SER A 99 -2.44 2.64 14.29
C SER A 99 -1.27 1.66 14.35
N ALA A 100 -1.18 0.74 13.37
CA ALA A 100 -0.05 -0.15 13.15
C ALA A 100 1.22 0.56 12.64
N ILE A 101 1.13 1.83 12.23
CA ILE A 101 2.29 2.62 11.84
C ILE A 101 2.98 3.19 13.09
N LYS A 102 4.30 3.00 13.16
CA LYS A 102 5.18 3.44 14.25
C LYS A 102 6.34 4.26 13.72
N TYR A 103 6.81 5.19 14.55
CA TYR A 103 7.91 6.09 14.28
C TYR A 103 9.19 5.51 14.88
N VAL A 104 10.03 4.86 14.07
CA VAL A 104 11.26 4.24 14.58
C VAL A 104 12.25 5.33 14.98
N GLY A 105 12.47 5.51 16.29
CA GLY A 105 13.43 6.45 16.85
C GLY A 105 12.96 7.90 16.96
N PHE A 106 11.65 8.13 17.12
CA PHE A 106 11.09 9.46 17.35
C PHE A 106 11.87 10.25 18.44
N PRO A 107 12.15 11.55 18.24
CA PRO A 107 11.77 12.40 17.10
C PRO A 107 12.68 12.23 15.87
N ASN A 108 13.83 11.58 16.01
CA ASN A 108 14.77 11.28 14.94
C ASN A 108 14.30 10.09 14.08
N THR A 109 13.06 10.14 13.60
CA THR A 109 12.42 9.01 12.91
C THR A 109 13.22 8.55 11.70
N SER A 110 13.71 7.31 11.69
CA SER A 110 14.43 6.73 10.55
C SER A 110 13.52 5.97 9.60
N ILE A 111 12.50 5.30 10.15
CA ILE A 111 11.54 4.50 9.42
C ILE A 111 10.13 4.86 9.89
N LEU A 112 9.22 5.06 8.94
CA LEU A 112 7.79 5.01 9.19
C LEU A 112 7.32 3.57 8.99
N HIS A 113 7.27 2.80 10.09
CA HIS A 113 7.17 1.33 10.07
C HIS A 113 5.74 0.86 10.31
N HIS A 114 5.18 0.11 9.37
CA HIS A 114 3.94 -0.61 9.59
C HIS A 114 4.23 -1.99 10.19
N THR A 115 3.91 -2.16 11.47
CA THR A 115 4.23 -3.38 12.22
C THR A 115 3.46 -4.60 11.73
N GLY A 116 2.19 -4.44 11.35
CA GLY A 116 1.34 -5.55 10.89
C GLY A 116 1.80 -6.23 9.59
N TYR A 117 2.35 -5.48 8.63
CA TYR A 117 2.87 -6.02 7.37
C TYR A 117 4.40 -6.08 7.32
N ASN A 118 5.07 -5.74 8.43
CA ASN A 118 6.52 -5.59 8.55
C ASN A 118 7.19 -4.87 7.34
N ARG A 119 6.72 -3.68 7.03
CA ARG A 119 7.18 -2.86 5.90
C ARG A 119 7.14 -1.38 6.23
N GLY A 120 7.90 -0.53 5.54
CA GLY A 120 7.94 0.88 5.90
C GLY A 120 8.71 1.76 4.94
N TYR A 121 8.51 3.06 5.10
CA TYR A 121 9.21 4.06 4.31
C TYR A 121 10.45 4.58 5.03
N VAL A 122 11.49 4.81 4.25
CA VAL A 122 12.74 5.47 4.64
C VAL A 122 13.01 6.58 3.64
N ALA A 123 13.50 7.72 4.10
CA ALA A 123 13.84 8.86 3.26
C ALA A 123 15.15 9.47 3.76
N PHE A 124 16.09 9.68 2.84
CA PHE A 124 17.35 10.39 3.08
C PHE A 124 17.97 10.80 1.74
N ASP A 125 18.88 11.79 1.79
CA ASP A 125 19.48 12.42 0.62
C ASP A 125 18.40 12.87 -0.38
N ASN A 126 18.32 12.26 -1.56
CA ASN A 126 17.35 12.57 -2.61
C ASN A 126 16.39 11.40 -2.86
N TYR A 127 16.27 10.48 -1.90
CA TYR A 127 15.63 9.18 -2.11
C TYR A 127 14.54 8.92 -1.09
N VAL A 128 13.51 8.20 -1.54
CA VAL A 128 12.51 7.59 -0.67
C VAL A 128 12.42 6.11 -1.03
N PHE A 129 12.63 5.23 -0.07
CA PHE A 129 12.61 3.77 -0.23
C PHE A 129 11.42 3.17 0.50
N PHE A 130 10.78 2.18 -0.10
CA PHE A 130 9.80 1.33 0.55
C PHE A 130 10.40 -0.05 0.81
N LEU A 131 10.59 -0.37 2.08
CA LEU A 131 11.27 -1.57 2.55
C LEU A 131 10.26 -2.63 2.99
N HIS A 132 10.62 -3.90 2.83
CA HIS A 132 9.85 -5.02 3.34
C HIS A 132 10.74 -6.00 4.11
N GLY A 133 10.18 -6.63 5.15
CA GLY A 133 10.89 -7.57 6.01
C GLY A 133 11.94 -6.88 6.87
N ILE A 134 11.56 -5.80 7.56
CA ILE A 134 12.47 -5.02 8.42
C ILE A 134 12.84 -5.88 9.64
N SER A 135 14.12 -5.85 10.03
CA SER A 135 14.65 -6.58 11.18
C SER A 135 14.14 -6.06 12.52
N ASP A 136 14.33 -6.86 13.57
CA ASP A 136 13.92 -6.48 14.93
C ASP A 136 14.69 -5.27 15.46
N ASP A 137 16.00 -5.20 15.20
CA ASP A 137 16.86 -4.08 15.58
C ASP A 137 16.68 -2.83 14.69
N LYS A 138 15.85 -2.94 13.64
CA LYS A 138 15.52 -1.87 12.69
C LYS A 138 16.71 -1.35 11.87
N THR A 139 17.80 -2.12 11.75
CA THR A 139 18.97 -1.74 10.94
C THR A 139 19.11 -2.52 9.63
N ASP A 140 18.27 -3.53 9.43
CA ASP A 140 18.31 -4.43 8.29
C ASP A 140 16.89 -4.64 7.73
N PHE A 141 16.80 -5.16 6.51
CA PHE A 141 15.57 -5.46 5.79
C PHE A 141 15.81 -6.53 4.73
N ARG A 142 14.75 -7.24 4.33
CA ARG A 142 14.83 -8.30 3.33
C ARG A 142 14.95 -7.78 1.91
N GLU A 143 14.17 -6.78 1.53
CA GLU A 143 14.11 -6.28 0.15
C GLU A 143 13.62 -4.83 0.06
N ILE A 144 13.97 -4.17 -1.05
CA ILE A 144 13.43 -2.85 -1.45
C ILE A 144 12.34 -3.10 -2.50
N ARG A 145 11.08 -2.82 -2.14
CA ARG A 145 9.90 -3.07 -2.98
C ARG A 145 9.60 -1.98 -3.99
N SER A 146 10.00 -0.76 -3.67
CA SER A 146 9.99 0.37 -4.59
C SER A 146 10.90 1.45 -4.05
N PHE A 147 11.33 2.33 -4.94
CA PHE A 147 12.02 3.55 -4.54
C PHE A 147 11.69 4.70 -5.49
N MET A 148 11.88 5.90 -4.96
CA MET A 148 11.61 7.15 -5.62
C MET A 148 12.86 8.01 -5.55
N ILE A 149 13.23 8.60 -6.69
CA ILE A 149 14.37 9.52 -6.80
C ILE A 149 13.82 10.90 -7.08
N LEU A 150 14.21 11.90 -6.29
CA LEU A 150 13.76 13.28 -6.45
C LEU A 150 14.18 13.83 -7.82
N ASP A 151 13.21 14.42 -8.54
CA ASP A 151 13.44 14.99 -9.86
C ASP A 151 14.39 16.21 -9.80
N GLY A 152 15.18 16.40 -10.85
CA GLY A 152 16.08 17.56 -10.97
C GLY A 152 17.29 17.49 -10.05
N THR A 153 17.58 16.34 -9.45
CA THR A 153 18.75 16.14 -8.59
C THR A 153 20.01 15.68 -9.34
N ALA A 154 19.94 15.54 -10.68
CA ALA A 154 21.11 15.42 -11.54
C ALA A 154 22.04 16.62 -11.37
N SER A 155 23.03 16.44 -10.49
CA SER A 155 24.18 17.32 -10.26
C SER A 155 23.87 18.66 -9.57
N ALA A 156 23.57 18.58 -8.27
CA ALA A 156 24.15 19.48 -7.28
C ALA A 156 25.26 18.75 -6.49
N ALA A 157 26.16 18.04 -7.19
CA ALA A 157 27.41 17.62 -6.58
C ALA A 157 28.24 18.88 -6.36
N GLU A 158 28.28 19.32 -5.10
CA GLU A 158 29.16 20.31 -4.50
C GLU A 158 30.03 21.14 -5.46
N THR A 159 29.83 22.45 -5.41
CA THR A 159 30.81 23.46 -5.84
C THR A 159 32.07 23.38 -4.95
N LYS A 160 32.82 22.27 -5.04
CA LYS A 160 34.20 22.15 -4.58
C LYS A 160 35.04 21.64 -5.74
N LYS A 161 36.03 22.47 -6.09
CA LYS A 161 37.01 22.27 -7.16
C LYS A 161 37.57 20.83 -7.22
N LYS A 162 37.45 20.24 -8.42
CA LYS A 162 38.35 19.28 -9.10
C LYS A 162 38.73 17.97 -8.38
N LYS A 163 38.17 16.87 -8.90
CA LYS A 163 38.93 15.88 -9.71
C LYS A 163 38.00 15.23 -10.76
N LYS A 164 38.16 15.64 -12.03
CA LYS A 164 37.57 14.94 -13.19
C LYS A 164 38.29 13.59 -13.33
N GLY A 165 37.80 12.56 -12.65
CA GLY A 165 38.35 11.20 -12.69
C GLY A 165 37.38 10.21 -13.33
N LYS A 166 37.95 9.17 -13.94
CA LYS A 166 37.40 7.93 -14.52
C LYS A 166 35.97 7.51 -14.11
N PHE A 167 35.58 7.77 -12.86
CA PHE A 167 34.23 7.58 -12.31
C PHE A 167 33.10 8.22 -13.14
N TRP A 168 33.24 9.49 -13.57
CA TRP A 168 32.20 10.15 -14.37
C TRP A 168 32.08 9.60 -15.80
N LYS A 169 33.18 9.09 -16.36
CA LYS A 169 33.14 8.38 -17.65
C LYS A 169 32.43 7.03 -17.48
N GLN A 170 32.77 6.27 -16.44
CA GLN A 170 32.10 5.00 -16.13
C GLN A 170 30.61 5.18 -15.85
N LEU A 171 30.19 6.26 -15.18
CA LEU A 171 28.79 6.53 -14.89
C LEU A 171 27.98 6.91 -16.15
N LYS A 172 28.58 7.69 -17.06
CA LYS A 172 27.99 7.98 -18.38
C LYS A 172 27.97 6.74 -19.27
N GLU A 173 29.05 5.96 -19.31
CA GLU A 173 29.13 4.72 -20.09
C GLU A 173 28.13 3.66 -19.56
N ALA A 174 27.92 3.56 -18.24
CA ALA A 174 26.93 2.69 -17.64
C ALA A 174 25.47 3.13 -17.89
N ALA A 175 25.22 4.44 -18.09
CA ALA A 175 23.92 4.95 -18.53
C ALA A 175 23.68 4.75 -20.04
N ILE A 176 24.75 4.66 -20.84
CA ILE A 176 24.71 4.50 -22.31
C ILE A 176 24.67 3.02 -22.72
N ASN A 177 25.23 2.11 -21.92
CA ASN A 177 25.18 0.68 -22.19
C ASN A 177 23.71 0.20 -22.18
N LYS A 178 23.30 -0.48 -23.27
CA LYS A 178 21.93 -1.02 -23.45
C LYS A 178 21.51 -1.83 -22.22
N ARG A 179 20.68 -1.22 -21.39
CA ARG A 179 19.99 -1.89 -20.29
C ARG A 179 18.82 -2.70 -20.85
N PRO A 180 18.44 -3.80 -20.19
CA PRO A 180 17.18 -4.49 -20.46
C PRO A 180 16.01 -3.51 -20.63
N SER A 181 15.07 -3.82 -21.50
CA SER A 181 13.92 -2.95 -21.79
C SER A 181 13.13 -2.64 -20.52
N GLY A 182 12.99 -1.36 -20.18
CA GLY A 182 12.20 -0.89 -19.04
C GLY A 182 12.99 -0.57 -17.77
N GLU A 183 14.30 -0.82 -17.73
CA GLU A 183 15.16 -0.35 -16.64
C GLU A 183 15.37 1.17 -16.69
N GLY A 184 15.61 1.75 -15.51
CA GLY A 184 15.95 3.17 -15.39
C GLY A 184 17.17 3.56 -16.24
N SER A 185 17.14 4.75 -16.83
CA SER A 185 18.24 5.26 -17.67
C SER A 185 18.81 6.62 -17.23
N SER A 186 18.17 7.28 -16.26
CA SER A 186 18.59 8.59 -15.76
C SER A 186 19.97 8.55 -15.07
N ALA A 187 20.62 9.72 -14.98
CA ALA A 187 21.92 9.87 -14.34
C ALA A 187 21.82 9.63 -12.82
N GLU A 188 20.72 10.05 -12.22
CA GLU A 188 20.39 9.86 -10.81
C GLU A 188 20.18 8.38 -10.49
N TYR A 189 19.44 7.65 -11.33
CA TYR A 189 19.30 6.20 -11.21
C TYR A 189 20.65 5.50 -11.33
N ALA A 190 21.47 5.84 -12.33
CA ALA A 190 22.80 5.27 -12.49
C ALA A 190 23.69 5.54 -11.25
N THR A 191 23.57 6.73 -10.67
CA THR A 191 24.28 7.10 -9.43
C THR A 191 23.83 6.26 -8.24
N LEU A 192 22.53 6.03 -8.07
CA LEU A 192 21.99 5.21 -6.98
C LEU A 192 22.41 3.75 -7.14
N MET A 193 22.28 3.16 -8.34
CA MET A 193 22.67 1.77 -8.59
C MET A 193 24.17 1.54 -8.33
N ALA A 194 25.03 2.50 -8.71
CA ALA A 194 26.47 2.42 -8.46
C ALA A 194 26.85 2.49 -6.97
N LYS A 195 25.95 2.98 -6.09
CA LYS A 195 26.16 3.05 -4.64
C LYS A 195 25.72 1.80 -3.89
N ASP A 196 25.22 0.78 -4.59
CA ASP A 196 24.53 -0.37 -4.00
C ASP A 196 23.38 0.07 -3.08
N PRO A 197 22.14 0.19 -3.61
CA PRO A 197 21.02 0.76 -2.87
C PRO A 197 20.73 0.04 -1.55
N GLU A 198 20.93 -1.29 -1.49
CA GLU A 198 20.68 -2.05 -0.27
C GLU A 198 21.67 -1.67 0.82
N LYS A 199 22.96 -1.63 0.46
CA LYS A 199 24.02 -1.18 1.35
C LYS A 199 23.81 0.26 1.79
N LEU A 200 23.42 1.14 0.87
CA LEU A 200 23.17 2.55 1.16
C LEU A 200 22.08 2.73 2.23
N VAL A 201 20.95 2.04 2.09
CA VAL A 201 19.86 2.10 3.08
C VAL A 201 20.30 1.49 4.41
N ARG A 202 20.99 0.34 4.41
CA ARG A 202 21.51 -0.28 5.66
C ARG A 202 22.47 0.64 6.41
N ASP A 203 23.38 1.30 5.70
CA ASP A 203 24.33 2.24 6.29
C ASP A 203 23.60 3.45 6.89
N TYR A 204 22.56 3.97 6.22
CA TYR A 204 21.69 5.02 6.76
C TYR A 204 21.01 4.56 8.06
N LEU A 205 20.37 3.39 8.06
CA LEU A 205 19.66 2.89 9.23
C LEU A 205 20.59 2.67 10.43
N LYS A 206 21.79 2.14 10.21
CA LYS A 206 22.81 1.98 11.26
C LYS A 206 23.24 3.33 11.85
N LYS A 207 23.49 4.34 11.01
CA LYS A 207 23.83 5.70 11.46
C LYS A 207 22.70 6.33 12.26
N MET A 208 21.47 6.19 11.78
CA MET A 208 20.30 6.71 12.49
C MET A 208 20.09 6.00 13.82
N LYS A 209 20.32 4.68 13.89
CA LYS A 209 20.27 3.95 15.17
C LYS A 209 21.26 4.53 16.17
N VAL A 210 22.50 4.81 15.78
CA VAL A 210 23.48 5.46 16.66
C VAL A 210 22.99 6.84 17.12
N LYS A 211 22.43 7.66 16.21
CA LYS A 211 21.84 8.97 16.55
C LYS A 211 20.68 8.82 17.56
N GLN A 212 19.85 7.81 17.38
CA GLN A 212 18.68 7.53 18.22
C GLN A 212 19.09 7.02 19.61
N ASP A 213 20.03 6.07 19.66
CA ASP A 213 20.54 5.51 20.92
C ASP A 213 21.27 6.56 21.77
N ALA A 214 21.91 7.55 21.12
CA ALA A 214 22.55 8.68 21.79
C ALA A 214 21.55 9.79 22.22
N TYR A 215 20.31 9.77 21.73
CA TYR A 215 19.31 10.81 21.99
C TYR A 215 18.43 10.45 23.19
N THR A 216 18.37 11.32 24.19
CA THR A 216 17.42 11.19 25.30
C THR A 216 16.15 11.97 25.00
N MET A 217 15.01 11.27 24.88
CA MET A 217 13.71 11.92 24.67
C MET A 217 13.40 12.95 25.74
N THR A 218 13.04 14.15 25.31
CA THR A 218 12.56 15.22 26.19
C THR A 218 11.13 14.94 26.66
N PRO A 219 10.64 15.60 27.72
CA PRO A 219 9.23 15.55 28.08
C PRO A 219 8.30 16.00 26.95
N GLN A 220 8.72 16.98 26.14
CA GLN A 220 7.94 17.46 25.00
C GLN A 220 7.88 16.40 23.89
N ASP A 221 8.97 15.68 23.61
CA ASP A 221 8.95 14.58 22.64
C ASP A 221 7.97 13.49 23.04
N ARG A 222 7.98 13.09 24.32
CA ARG A 222 7.01 12.11 24.85
C ARG A 222 5.58 12.59 24.67
N LYS A 223 5.30 13.84 25.04
CA LYS A 223 3.98 14.44 24.86
C LYS A 223 3.55 14.46 23.38
N ASN A 224 4.45 14.80 22.46
CA ASN A 224 4.17 14.80 21.03
C ASN A 224 3.86 13.39 20.52
N LEU A 225 4.64 12.39 20.95
CA LEU A 225 4.40 10.99 20.59
C LEU A 225 3.06 10.49 21.14
N ASP A 226 2.71 10.87 22.37
CA ASP A 226 1.43 10.55 22.99
C ASP A 226 0.26 11.19 22.23
N ILE A 227 0.40 12.44 21.76
CA ILE A 227 -0.63 13.08 20.91
C ILE A 227 -0.89 12.23 19.65
N LEU A 228 0.16 11.77 18.98
CA LEU A 228 0.04 10.96 17.77
C LEU A 228 -0.63 9.61 18.06
N TYR A 229 -0.18 8.89 19.09
CA TYR A 229 -0.75 7.58 19.42
C TYR A 229 -2.17 7.65 20.01
N ASN A 230 -2.48 8.67 20.81
CA ASN A 230 -3.84 8.90 21.28
C ASN A 230 -4.76 9.33 20.14
N GLY A 231 -4.27 10.12 19.18
CA GLY A 231 -5.01 10.45 17.96
C GLY A 231 -5.36 9.20 17.15
N ALA A 232 -4.39 8.31 16.95
CA ALA A 232 -4.62 7.04 16.27
C ALA A 232 -5.65 6.15 16.98
N LYS A 233 -5.52 6.04 18.32
CA LYS A 233 -6.48 5.29 19.14
C LYS A 233 -7.90 5.87 19.04
N ALA A 234 -8.02 7.20 19.09
CA ALA A 234 -9.30 7.88 18.98
C ALA A 234 -9.96 7.65 17.61
N ASP A 235 -9.17 7.62 16.52
CA ASP A 235 -9.71 7.30 15.20
C ASP A 235 -10.15 5.84 15.08
N ASP A 236 -9.36 4.89 15.60
CA ASP A 236 -9.73 3.47 15.67
C ASP A 236 -11.05 3.29 16.46
N ASP A 237 -11.17 3.92 17.62
CA ASP A 237 -12.38 3.87 18.44
C ASP A 237 -13.58 4.50 17.70
N ARG A 238 -13.39 5.62 17.00
CA ARG A 238 -14.40 6.28 16.17
C ARG A 238 -14.88 5.36 15.04
N VAL A 239 -13.96 4.76 14.29
CA VAL A 239 -14.28 3.83 13.18
C VAL A 239 -15.00 2.60 13.71
N LYS A 240 -14.52 2.01 14.81
CA LYS A 240 -15.18 0.89 15.48
C LYS A 240 -16.60 1.25 15.88
N ASN A 241 -16.80 2.37 16.57
CA ASN A 241 -18.11 2.82 17.02
C ASN A 241 -19.07 3.08 15.84
N TYR A 242 -18.59 3.72 14.77
CA TYR A 242 -19.37 3.92 13.56
C TYR A 242 -19.78 2.59 12.92
N ASN A 243 -18.84 1.64 12.78
CA ASN A 243 -19.11 0.33 12.22
C ASN A 243 -20.10 -0.47 13.08
N GLU A 244 -19.95 -0.47 14.40
CA GLU A 244 -20.90 -1.11 15.32
C GLU A 244 -22.29 -0.47 15.28
N ALA A 245 -22.36 0.86 15.16
CA ALA A 245 -23.64 1.56 14.96
C ALA A 245 -24.28 1.20 13.62
N PHE A 246 -23.49 1.13 12.54
CA PHE A 246 -23.98 0.71 11.22
C PHE A 246 -24.48 -0.74 11.23
N LYS A 247 -23.76 -1.65 11.90
CA LYS A 247 -24.14 -3.07 12.05
C LYS A 247 -25.51 -3.27 12.71
N ARG A 248 -25.96 -2.33 13.55
CA ARG A 248 -27.28 -2.38 14.20
C ARG A 248 -28.42 -1.91 13.30
N LYS A 249 -28.14 -1.29 12.15
CA LYS A 249 -29.18 -0.78 11.25
C LYS A 249 -29.83 -1.94 10.47
N PRO A 250 -31.16 -1.90 10.23
CA PRO A 250 -31.83 -2.89 9.38
C PRO A 250 -31.20 -3.04 7.98
N GLU A 251 -30.68 -1.93 7.45
CA GLU A 251 -29.98 -1.89 6.18
C GLU A 251 -28.73 -2.79 6.14
N TYR A 252 -27.92 -2.81 7.21
CA TYR A 252 -26.76 -3.67 7.30
C TYR A 252 -27.16 -5.15 7.27
N HIS A 253 -28.20 -5.53 8.02
CA HIS A 253 -28.71 -6.91 8.00
C HIS A 253 -29.26 -7.30 6.62
N ARG A 254 -29.90 -6.37 5.91
CA ARG A 254 -30.34 -6.58 4.52
C ARG A 254 -29.14 -6.82 3.59
N VAL A 255 -28.09 -6.00 3.68
CA VAL A 255 -26.87 -6.15 2.87
C VAL A 255 -26.12 -7.45 3.22
N LEU A 256 -25.98 -7.76 4.51
CA LEU A 256 -25.34 -9.00 4.98
C LEU A 256 -26.12 -10.24 4.51
N GLN A 257 -27.45 -10.24 4.65
CA GLN A 257 -28.29 -11.33 4.17
C GLN A 257 -28.19 -11.47 2.65
N ASN A 258 -28.18 -10.36 1.90
CA ASN A 258 -27.99 -10.37 0.45
C ASN A 258 -26.61 -10.94 0.06
N ASN A 259 -25.56 -10.60 0.80
CA ASN A 259 -24.21 -11.12 0.61
C ASN A 259 -24.11 -12.61 0.95
N LEU A 260 -24.71 -13.06 2.05
CA LEU A 260 -24.78 -14.47 2.43
C LEU A 260 -25.56 -15.28 1.40
N ASN A 261 -26.70 -14.77 0.95
CA ASN A 261 -27.48 -15.37 -0.14
C ASN A 261 -26.67 -15.44 -1.45
N ALA A 262 -25.83 -14.43 -1.73
CA ALA A 262 -24.93 -14.38 -2.88
C ALA A 262 -23.65 -15.23 -2.74
N GLN A 263 -23.31 -15.68 -1.52
CA GLN A 263 -22.20 -16.62 -1.28
C GLN A 263 -22.69 -18.08 -1.30
N VAL A 264 -23.92 -18.33 -0.83
CA VAL A 264 -24.54 -19.66 -0.83
C VAL A 264 -25.07 -20.05 -2.21
N GLY A 265 -25.57 -19.08 -2.99
CA GLY A 265 -25.76 -19.23 -4.43
C GLY A 265 -24.51 -18.75 -5.15
N LYS A 266 -23.79 -19.61 -5.89
CA LYS A 266 -22.67 -19.18 -6.76
C LYS A 266 -23.18 -18.36 -7.97
N ASP A 267 -23.84 -17.22 -7.74
CA ASP A 267 -23.95 -16.19 -8.78
C ASP A 267 -24.00 -14.75 -8.24
N ARG A 268 -23.02 -13.98 -8.72
CA ARG A 268 -22.47 -12.71 -8.24
C ARG A 268 -23.33 -11.48 -8.59
N LYS A 269 -24.66 -11.60 -8.56
CA LYS A 269 -25.55 -10.51 -9.00
C LYS A 269 -26.01 -9.56 -7.89
N ASN A 270 -25.74 -9.92 -6.63
CA ASN A 270 -26.09 -9.12 -5.45
C ASN A 270 -24.90 -8.43 -4.77
N PHE A 271 -23.71 -8.45 -5.38
CA PHE A 271 -22.78 -7.36 -5.11
C PHE A 271 -23.48 -6.10 -5.60
N ILE A 272 -23.50 -5.06 -4.77
CA ILE A 272 -23.81 -3.71 -5.23
C ILE A 272 -22.84 -3.45 -6.39
N ARG A 273 -23.34 -3.52 -7.64
CA ARG A 273 -22.60 -3.15 -8.82
C ARG A 273 -22.46 -1.63 -8.76
N VAL A 274 -21.22 -1.14 -8.68
CA VAL A 274 -20.91 0.20 -9.19
C VAL A 274 -21.22 0.14 -10.68
N GLU A 275 -22.03 1.07 -11.19
CA GLU A 275 -22.50 1.07 -12.58
C GLU A 275 -21.32 0.94 -13.58
N GLY A 276 -21.47 0.06 -14.60
CA GLY A 276 -20.58 0.02 -15.77
C GLY A 276 -19.91 -1.30 -16.18
N THR A 277 -20.25 -2.47 -15.64
CA THR A 277 -19.59 -3.73 -16.03
C THR A 277 -20.58 -4.86 -16.38
N ASP A 278 -20.95 -4.94 -17.66
CA ASP A 278 -21.73 -6.04 -18.22
C ASP A 278 -20.85 -7.08 -18.89
N ALA A 279 -20.80 -8.28 -18.31
CA ALA A 279 -20.36 -9.49 -18.99
C ALA A 279 -21.57 -10.42 -19.22
N LYS A 280 -21.76 -10.84 -20.47
CA LYS A 280 -22.86 -11.67 -20.99
C LYS A 280 -22.96 -13.02 -20.24
N VAL A 281 -24.16 -13.36 -19.77
CA VAL A 281 -24.46 -14.61 -19.04
C VAL A 281 -24.88 -15.69 -20.05
N ASP A 282 -24.21 -16.84 -20.01
CA ASP A 282 -24.46 -17.99 -20.87
C ASP A 282 -25.79 -18.70 -20.51
N ASN A 283 -26.53 -19.24 -21.49
CA ASN A 283 -27.97 -19.55 -21.36
C ASN A 283 -28.26 -20.97 -20.80
N CYS A 284 -27.79 -21.29 -19.58
CA CYS A 284 -27.96 -22.62 -18.96
C CYS A 284 -29.37 -22.86 -18.37
N LYS A 285 -29.96 -24.05 -18.61
CA LYS A 285 -31.30 -24.47 -18.16
C LYS A 285 -31.36 -25.88 -17.54
N TYR A 286 -32.32 -26.10 -16.62
CA TYR A 286 -32.73 -27.39 -16.05
C TYR A 286 -34.26 -27.44 -15.87
N TYR A 287 -34.82 -28.61 -15.55
CA TYR A 287 -36.27 -28.80 -15.48
C TYR A 287 -36.72 -29.48 -14.18
N ILE A 288 -37.91 -29.12 -13.68
CA ILE A 288 -38.54 -29.77 -12.54
C ILE A 288 -39.89 -30.33 -12.97
N LYS A 289 -40.10 -31.63 -12.79
CA LYS A 289 -41.36 -32.31 -13.10
C LYS A 289 -42.10 -32.67 -11.81
N ASN A 290 -43.35 -32.26 -11.71
CA ASN A 290 -44.24 -32.70 -10.64
C ASN A 290 -44.79 -34.09 -10.98
N THR A 291 -44.34 -35.10 -10.24
CA THR A 291 -44.82 -36.49 -10.31
C THR A 291 -45.83 -36.83 -9.20
N GLY A 292 -46.13 -35.87 -8.33
CA GLY A 292 -47.13 -35.95 -7.27
C GLY A 292 -48.56 -35.77 -7.77
N THR A 293 -49.50 -35.87 -6.82
CA THR A 293 -50.95 -35.73 -7.08
C THR A 293 -51.47 -34.32 -6.80
N ALA A 294 -50.67 -33.45 -6.17
CA ALA A 294 -51.05 -32.08 -5.83
C ALA A 294 -50.20 -31.04 -6.55
N THR A 295 -50.81 -29.89 -6.90
CA THR A 295 -50.08 -28.71 -7.38
C THR A 295 -49.26 -28.14 -6.23
N PHE A 296 -47.96 -27.94 -6.43
CA PHE A 296 -47.14 -27.20 -5.47
C PHE A 296 -46.77 -25.83 -6.00
N LYS A 297 -46.64 -24.87 -5.08
CA LYS A 297 -46.13 -23.53 -5.36
C LYS A 297 -44.63 -23.49 -5.11
N TYR A 298 -43.90 -22.84 -6.01
CA TYR A 298 -42.47 -22.62 -5.86
C TYR A 298 -42.16 -21.13 -5.86
N VAL A 299 -41.03 -20.80 -5.25
CA VAL A 299 -40.33 -19.54 -5.44
C VAL A 299 -38.93 -19.86 -5.97
N ASN A 300 -38.56 -19.25 -7.09
CA ASN A 300 -37.21 -19.39 -7.62
C ASN A 300 -36.29 -18.30 -7.05
N ALA A 301 -34.97 -18.44 -7.23
CA ALA A 301 -34.00 -17.47 -6.71
C ALA A 301 -34.09 -16.08 -7.38
N SER A 302 -34.89 -15.92 -8.44
CA SER A 302 -35.29 -14.61 -8.99
C SER A 302 -36.56 -14.03 -8.36
N GLN A 303 -37.01 -14.60 -7.23
CA GLN A 303 -38.21 -14.21 -6.47
C GLN A 303 -39.53 -14.31 -7.25
N LYS A 304 -39.54 -14.99 -8.40
CA LYS A 304 -40.79 -15.27 -9.12
C LYS A 304 -41.47 -16.47 -8.48
N MET A 305 -42.70 -16.24 -8.04
CA MET A 305 -43.59 -17.30 -7.60
C MET A 305 -44.25 -17.95 -8.81
N GLY A 306 -44.45 -19.26 -8.74
CA GLY A 306 -45.16 -20.02 -9.74
C GLY A 306 -45.75 -21.30 -9.17
N THR A 307 -46.47 -22.04 -10.01
CA THR A 307 -47.10 -23.32 -9.65
C THR A 307 -46.69 -24.38 -10.66
N ILE A 308 -46.49 -25.62 -10.19
CA ILE A 308 -46.33 -26.77 -11.08
C ILE A 308 -47.44 -27.76 -10.77
N SER A 309 -48.43 -27.85 -11.67
CA SER A 309 -49.54 -28.80 -11.55
C SER A 309 -49.08 -30.25 -11.73
N PRO A 310 -49.84 -31.25 -11.24
CA PRO A 310 -49.51 -32.67 -11.43
C PRO A 310 -49.20 -33.02 -12.89
N GLY A 311 -48.12 -33.77 -13.10
CA GLY A 311 -47.64 -34.20 -14.41
C GLY A 311 -46.96 -33.11 -15.25
N LYS A 312 -46.92 -31.85 -14.81
CA LYS A 312 -46.29 -30.75 -15.55
C LYS A 312 -44.80 -30.62 -15.21
N THR A 313 -44.07 -30.10 -16.19
CA THR A 313 -42.64 -29.79 -16.09
C THR A 313 -42.46 -28.29 -16.25
N GLN A 314 -41.65 -27.68 -15.39
CA GLN A 314 -41.29 -26.27 -15.45
C GLN A 314 -39.79 -26.13 -15.71
N GLU A 315 -39.44 -25.23 -16.62
CA GLU A 315 -38.06 -24.85 -16.93
C GLU A 315 -37.54 -23.82 -15.93
N PHE A 316 -36.27 -23.98 -15.56
CA PHE A 316 -35.52 -23.09 -14.68
C PHE A 316 -34.12 -22.84 -15.25
N SER A 317 -33.52 -21.70 -14.90
CA SER A 317 -32.13 -21.42 -15.25
C SER A 317 -31.18 -22.08 -14.25
N CYS A 318 -30.08 -22.68 -14.71
CA CYS A 318 -29.08 -23.34 -13.84
C CYS A 318 -28.36 -22.39 -12.88
N TYR A 319 -28.63 -21.10 -12.93
CA TYR A 319 -28.05 -20.11 -12.01
C TYR A 319 -28.94 -19.85 -10.80
N TYR A 320 -30.14 -20.44 -10.76
CA TYR A 320 -31.15 -20.14 -9.76
C TYR A 320 -31.68 -21.42 -9.11
N LEU A 321 -31.79 -21.38 -7.78
CA LEU A 321 -32.41 -22.42 -6.95
C LEU A 321 -33.94 -22.33 -7.03
N ALA A 322 -34.63 -23.44 -6.74
CA ALA A 322 -36.08 -23.47 -6.59
C ALA A 322 -36.46 -24.03 -5.20
N PHE A 323 -37.39 -23.38 -4.51
CA PHE A 323 -37.85 -23.74 -3.18
C PHE A 323 -39.37 -23.87 -3.14
N TYR A 324 -39.91 -24.68 -2.24
CA TYR A 324 -41.35 -24.71 -1.98
C TYR A 324 -41.79 -23.40 -1.30
N ALA A 325 -42.80 -22.75 -1.86
CA ALA A 325 -43.27 -21.46 -1.37
C ALA A 325 -44.29 -21.57 -0.22
N GLU A 326 -45.03 -22.69 -0.15
CA GLU A 326 -46.13 -22.91 0.79
C GLU A 326 -46.23 -24.40 1.20
N GLY A 327 -47.09 -24.71 2.18
CA GLY A 327 -47.32 -26.06 2.70
C GLY A 327 -46.25 -26.54 3.68
N GLU A 328 -46.30 -27.83 4.05
CA GLU A 328 -45.42 -28.45 5.05
C GLU A 328 -43.93 -28.44 4.68
N ASN A 329 -43.64 -28.27 3.39
CA ASN A 329 -42.28 -28.20 2.86
C ASN A 329 -41.82 -26.76 2.58
N LYS A 330 -42.58 -25.74 2.99
CA LYS A 330 -42.23 -24.32 2.78
C LYS A 330 -40.78 -24.03 3.19
N GLY A 331 -40.03 -23.40 2.28
CA GLY A 331 -38.62 -23.05 2.48
C GLY A 331 -37.63 -24.19 2.22
N LYS A 332 -38.08 -25.44 2.04
CA LYS A 332 -37.21 -26.54 1.65
C LYS A 332 -36.82 -26.42 0.18
N LEU A 333 -35.55 -26.77 -0.09
CA LEU A 333 -34.98 -26.77 -1.44
C LEU A 333 -35.60 -27.88 -2.28
N ILE A 334 -36.12 -27.53 -3.45
CA ILE A 334 -36.62 -28.47 -4.46
C ILE A 334 -35.45 -28.97 -5.32
N SER A 335 -34.58 -28.04 -5.74
CA SER A 335 -33.37 -28.34 -6.51
C SER A 335 -32.32 -27.24 -6.36
N ASN A 336 -31.05 -27.66 -6.34
CA ASN A 336 -29.89 -26.79 -6.18
C ASN A 336 -29.40 -26.13 -7.48
N GLY A 337 -30.13 -26.28 -8.60
CA GLY A 337 -29.92 -25.58 -9.87
C GLY A 337 -28.47 -25.14 -10.10
N GLY A 338 -27.63 -26.04 -10.63
CA GLY A 338 -26.22 -25.81 -10.88
C GLY A 338 -25.74 -26.41 -12.20
N GLN A 339 -24.46 -26.25 -12.55
CA GLN A 339 -23.93 -26.78 -13.82
C GLN A 339 -24.12 -28.31 -13.97
N SER A 340 -24.10 -29.06 -12.87
CA SER A 340 -24.37 -30.50 -12.86
C SER A 340 -25.83 -30.86 -13.17
N SER A 341 -26.75 -29.89 -13.15
CA SER A 341 -28.17 -30.05 -13.46
C SER A 341 -28.51 -29.60 -14.90
N ARG A 342 -27.53 -29.13 -15.68
CA ARG A 342 -27.76 -28.62 -17.05
C ARG A 342 -28.43 -29.68 -17.91
N GLY A 343 -29.60 -29.36 -18.46
CA GLY A 343 -30.38 -30.25 -19.31
C GLY A 343 -31.13 -31.38 -18.58
N ASN A 344 -30.93 -31.53 -17.27
CA ASN A 344 -31.55 -32.60 -16.48
C ASN A 344 -32.96 -32.24 -16.02
N THR A 345 -33.83 -33.24 -15.93
CA THR A 345 -35.18 -33.12 -15.35
C THR A 345 -35.21 -33.80 -13.98
N ILE A 346 -35.59 -33.04 -12.96
CA ILE A 346 -35.68 -33.49 -11.57
C ILE A 346 -37.15 -33.77 -11.26
N SER A 347 -37.46 -34.99 -10.85
CA SER A 347 -38.83 -35.37 -10.49
C SER A 347 -39.06 -35.15 -8.99
N VAL A 348 -40.17 -34.51 -8.64
CA VAL A 348 -40.59 -34.24 -7.26
C VAL A 348 -42.03 -34.70 -7.06
N LYS A 349 -42.32 -35.25 -5.88
CA LYS A 349 -43.61 -35.84 -5.53
C LYS A 349 -44.36 -34.98 -4.53
#